data_AF-A0A959AUC8-F1
#
_entry.id   AF-A0A959AUC8-F1
#
_cell.length_a   1.000
_cell.length_b   1.000
_cell.length_c   1.000
_cell.angle_alpha   90.00
_cell.angle_beta   90.00
_cell.angle_gamma   90.00
#
_symmetry.space_group_name_H-M   'P 1'
#
loop_
_entity.id
_entity.type
_entity.pdbx_description
1 polymer ?
#
loop_
_entity_poly.entity_id
_entity_poly.type
_entity_poly.pdbx_seq_one_letter_code
_entity_poly.pdbx_strand_id
1 'polypeptide(L)' 'SGEFEMTIGGQVKTIKAGDSYYIPPHVMHGCVCKKPGVLIDVFSPYREDFL' A
#
# COMPACT_ATOMS: atom_id res chain seq x y z
N SER A 1 9.87 -4.28 -12.13
CA SER A 1 9.92 -5.18 -10.95
C SER A 1 9.96 -4.32 -9.70
N GLY A 2 9.49 -4.82 -8.56
CA GLY A 2 9.46 -4.09 -7.28
C GLY A 2 9.10 -5.05 -6.16
N GLU A 3 9.50 -4.72 -4.93
CA GLU A 3 9.21 -5.52 -3.75
C GLU A 3 9.01 -4.59 -2.55
N PHE A 4 7.87 -4.73 -1.88
CA PHE A 4 7.49 -3.89 -0.75
C PHE A 4 7.05 -4.75 0.43
N GLU A 5 7.34 -4.27 1.64
CA GLU A 5 6.80 -4.81 2.88
C GLU A 5 5.60 -3.96 3.28
N MET A 6 4.41 -4.55 3.17
CA MET A 6 3.13 -3.93 3.45
C MET A 6 2.62 -4.37 4.82
N THR A 7 2.33 -3.40 5.67
CA THR A 7 1.67 -3.61 6.97
C THR A 7 0.24 -3.12 6.88
N ILE A 8 -0.73 -3.96 7.27
CA ILE A 8 -2.14 -3.58 7.40
C ILE A 8 -2.65 -4.12 8.74
N GLY A 9 -2.98 -3.22 9.66
CA GLY A 9 -3.23 -3.55 11.06
C GLY A 9 -2.00 -4.21 11.69
N GLY A 10 -2.17 -5.42 12.22
CA GLY A 10 -1.07 -6.22 12.80
C GLY A 10 -0.43 -7.21 11.83
N GLN A 11 -0.83 -7.24 10.55
CA GLN A 11 -0.28 -8.18 9.56
C GLN A 11 0.76 -7.52 8.69
N VAL A 12 1.87 -8.22 8.46
CA VAL A 12 2.94 -7.82 7.55
C VAL A 12 3.06 -8.84 6.43
N LYS A 13 3.11 -8.39 5.17
CA LYS A 13 3.31 -9.23 4.00
C LYS A 13 4.24 -8.57 2.99
N THR A 14 5.04 -9.37 2.31
CA THR A 14 5.78 -8.93 1.11
C THR A 14 4.83 -8.94 -0.08
N ILE A 15 4.74 -7.82 -0.80
CA ILE A 15 4.01 -7.68 -2.06
C ILE A 15 4.98 -7.46 -3.22
N LYS A 16 4.65 -8.02 -4.39
CA LYS A 16 5.43 -7.97 -5.62
C LYS A 16 4.57 -7.45 -6.78
N ALA A 17 5.20 -7.27 -7.94
CA ALA A 17 4.49 -6.83 -9.14
C ALA A 17 3.33 -7.77 -9.49
N GLY A 18 2.13 -7.21 -9.65
CA GLY A 18 0.89 -7.95 -9.93
C GLY A 18 0.02 -8.19 -8.70
N ASP A 19 0.57 -8.12 -7.49
CA ASP A 19 -0.22 -8.22 -6.26
C ASP A 19 -1.05 -6.95 -6.03
N SER A 20 -2.17 -7.10 -5.34
CA SER A 20 -3.02 -6.00 -4.88
C SER A 20 -3.45 -6.23 -3.43
N TYR A 21 -3.85 -5.14 -2.77
CA TYR A 21 -4.28 -5.17 -1.38
C TYR A 21 -5.42 -4.17 -1.18
N TYR A 22 -6.19 -4.36 -0.12
CA TYR A 22 -7.26 -3.46 0.29
C TYR A 22 -7.02 -3.03 1.74
N ILE A 23 -7.11 -1.72 1.97
CA ILE A 23 -7.01 -1.13 3.31
C ILE A 23 -8.42 -0.69 3.72
N PRO A 24 -9.01 -1.32 4.75
CA PRO A 24 -10.29 -0.86 5.27
C PRO A 24 -10.15 0.53 5.90
N PRO A 25 -11.22 1.35 5.91
CA PRO A 25 -11.20 2.67 6.53
C PRO A 25 -10.71 2.62 7.99
N HIS A 26 -9.90 3.62 8.37
CA HIS A 26 -9.33 3.77 9.72
C HIS A 26 -8.37 2.66 10.18
N VAL A 27 -8.03 1.69 9.32
CA VAL A 27 -7.01 0.68 9.64
C VAL A 27 -5.62 1.24 9.38
N MET A 28 -4.77 1.22 10.42
CA MET A 28 -3.37 1.61 10.31
C MET A 28 -2.67 0.74 9.27
N HIS A 29 -1.94 1.38 8.36
CA HIS A 29 -1.19 0.71 7.32
C HIS A 29 0.09 1.48 7.00
N GLY A 30 1.07 0.80 6.42
CA GLY A 30 2.35 1.38 6.03
C GLY A 30 3.07 0.49 5.03
N CYS A 31 3.93 1.10 4.21
CA CYS A 31 4.62 0.41 3.13
C CYS A 31 6.10 0.79 3.08
N VAL A 32 6.99 -0.20 3.10
CA VAL A 32 8.44 0.00 2.99
C VAL A 32 8.94 -0.59 1.68
N CYS A 33 9.54 0.24 0.84
CA CYS A 33 10.18 -0.18 -0.42
C CYS A 33 11.47 -0.95 -0.11
N LYS A 34 11.51 -2.26 -0.40
CA LYS A 34 12.69 -3.11 -0.22
C LYS A 34 13.50 -3.23 -1.52
N LYS A 35 12.84 -3.13 -2.67
CA LYS A 35 13.47 -3.03 -4.00
C LYS A 35 12.74 -1.97 -4.83
N PRO A 36 13.45 -1.09 -5.58
CA PRO A 36 12.84 -0.02 -6.34
C PRO A 36 11.67 -0.51 -7.20
N GLY A 37 10.56 0.24 -7.15
CA GLY A 37 9.32 -0.08 -7.82
C GLY A 37 8.34 1.09 -7.73
N VAL A 38 7.14 0.88 -8.25
CA VAL A 38 6.06 1.89 -8.26
C VAL A 38 4.80 1.25 -7.67
N LEU A 39 4.07 2.02 -6.87
CA LEU A 39 2.75 1.68 -6.37
C LEU A 39 1.70 2.59 -7.04
N ILE A 40 0.49 2.07 -7.19
CA ILE A 40 -0.68 2.84 -7.63
C ILE A 40 -1.66 2.81 -6.47
N ASP A 41 -1.81 3.94 -5.78
CA ASP A 41 -2.75 4.08 -4.67
C ASP A 41 -4.04 4.74 -5.14
N VAL A 42 -5.17 4.12 -4.81
CA VAL A 42 -6.52 4.56 -5.22
C VAL A 42 -7.39 4.71 -3.98
N PHE A 43 -8.03 5.86 -3.84
CA PHE A 43 -8.80 6.22 -2.64
C PHE A 43 -10.27 6.48 -2.98
N SER A 44 -11.15 6.16 -2.03
CA SER A 44 -12.57 6.52 -2.06
C SER A 44 -13.02 6.93 -0.65
N PRO A 45 -13.54 8.16 -0.45
CA PRO A 45 -13.59 9.27 -1.42
C PRO A 45 -12.20 9.75 -1.84
N TYR A 46 -12.13 10.70 -2.78
CA TYR A 46 -10.85 11.26 -3.23
C TYR A 46 -10.09 11.95 -2.09
N ARG A 47 -8.77 12.03 -2.23
CA ARG A 47 -7.89 12.71 -1.27
C ARG A 47 -7.84 14.20 -1.56
N GLU A 48 -8.66 14.97 -0.84
CA GLU A 48 -8.71 16.43 -0.96
C GLU A 48 -7.36 17.08 -0.66
N ASP A 49 -6.57 16.50 0.24
CA ASP A 49 -5.24 16.97 0.62
C ASP A 49 -4.15 16.73 -0.45
N PHE A 50 -4.48 16.04 -1.55
CA PHE A 50 -3.57 15.85 -2.70
C PHE A 50 -3.85 16.81 -3.86
N LEU A 51 -4.86 17.68 -3.74
CA LEU A 51 -5.20 18.73 -4.71
C LEU A 51 -4.62 20.08 -4.28
#